data_AF-A0A1Y3NMB6-F1
#
_entry.id   AF-A0A1Y3NMB6-F1
#
_cell.length_a   1.000
_cell.length_b   1.000
_cell.length_c   1.000
_cell.angle_alpha   90.00
_cell.angle_beta   90.00
_cell.angle_gamma   90.00
#
_symmetry.space_group_name_H-M   'P 1'
#
loop_
_entity.id
_entity.type
_entity.pdbx_description
1 polymer ?
#
loop_
_entity_poly.entity_id
_entity_poly.type
_entity_poly.pdbx_seq_one_letter_code
_entity_poly.pdbx_strand_id
1 'polypeptide(L)'
;EFNRYADESDWNEQAKMDAFIAGLNQQVALRILEMFPGPRDLLSLQTIASRIDSRLSTRNTFFHQNQQRNQRNDRPNRTKKPIKTFN
;
A
#
# COMPACT_ATOMS: atom_id res chain seq x y z
N GLU A 1 -9.90 -3.88 -17.59
CA GLU A 1 -9.40 -4.97 -18.45
C GLU A 1 -10.02 -6.32 -18.10
N PHE A 2 -9.95 -6.79 -16.85
CA PHE A 2 -10.58 -8.05 -16.39
C PHE A 2 -12.05 -8.24 -16.81
N ASN A 3 -12.93 -7.25 -16.58
CA ASN A 3 -14.36 -7.38 -16.90
C ASN A 3 -14.63 -7.65 -18.38
N ARG A 4 -13.80 -7.11 -19.29
CA ARG A 4 -13.97 -7.34 -20.73
C ARG A 4 -13.73 -8.80 -21.09
N TYR A 5 -12.63 -9.39 -20.59
CA TYR A 5 -12.34 -10.81 -20.82
C TYR A 5 -13.31 -11.73 -20.09
N ALA A 6 -13.78 -11.33 -18.90
CA ALA A 6 -14.76 -12.08 -18.14
C ALA A 6 -16.14 -12.09 -18.83
N ASP A 7 -16.56 -10.97 -19.43
CA ASP A 7 -17.85 -10.85 -20.11
C ASP A 7 -17.88 -11.57 -21.46
N GLU A 8 -16.72 -11.72 -22.11
CA GLU A 8 -16.54 -12.55 -23.31
C GLU A 8 -16.44 -14.06 -22.98
N SER A 9 -16.40 -14.44 -21.70
CA SER A 9 -16.28 -15.83 -21.24
C SER A 9 -17.61 -16.37 -20.69
N ASP A 10 -17.91 -17.65 -20.97
CA ASP A 10 -19.09 -18.38 -20.43
C ASP A 10 -18.98 -18.71 -18.92
N TRP A 11 -18.11 -18.03 -18.19
CA TRP A 11 -17.85 -18.31 -16.78
C TRP A 11 -18.99 -17.81 -15.91
N ASN A 12 -19.42 -18.65 -14.96
CA ASN A 12 -20.35 -18.21 -13.93
C ASN A 12 -19.67 -17.20 -12.97
N GLU A 13 -20.46 -16.50 -12.17
CA GLU A 13 -19.96 -15.43 -11.31
C GLU A 13 -18.90 -15.92 -10.30
N GLN A 14 -19.08 -17.12 -9.73
CA GLN A 14 -18.11 -17.71 -8.81
C GLN A 14 -16.76 -17.95 -9.49
N ALA A 15 -16.76 -18.52 -10.69
CA ALA A 15 -15.54 -18.73 -11.48
C ALA A 15 -14.85 -17.39 -11.83
N LYS A 16 -15.62 -16.34 -12.15
CA LYS A 16 -15.07 -14.99 -12.36
C LYS A 16 -14.45 -14.42 -11.08
N MET A 17 -15.08 -14.64 -9.92
CA MET A 17 -14.54 -14.21 -8.64
C MET A 17 -13.24 -14.95 -8.29
N ASP A 18 -13.20 -16.27 -8.49
CA ASP A 18 -12.01 -17.08 -8.24
C ASP A 18 -10.84 -16.66 -9.14
N ALA A 19 -11.11 -16.48 -10.45
CA ALA A 19 -10.12 -15.99 -11.39
C ALA A 19 -9.63 -14.58 -11.05
N PHE A 20 -10.53 -13.70 -10.56
CA PHE A 20 -10.16 -12.37 -10.10
C PHE A 20 -9.21 -12.45 -8.90
N ILE A 21 -9.55 -13.25 -7.87
CA ILE A 21 -8.71 -13.44 -6.67
C ILE A 21 -7.33 -13.99 -7.05
N ALA A 22 -7.27 -14.96 -7.97
CA ALA A 22 -6.02 -15.54 -8.44
C ALA A 22 -5.10 -14.50 -9.13
N GLY A 23 -5.69 -13.48 -9.77
CA GLY A 23 -4.95 -12.38 -10.40
C GLY A 23 -4.54 -11.24 -9.48
N LEU A 24 -4.97 -11.24 -8.21
CA LEU A 24 -4.63 -10.17 -7.26
C LEU A 24 -3.22 -10.32 -6.69
N ASN A 25 -2.66 -9.20 -6.22
CA ASN A 25 -1.49 -9.24 -5.36
C ASN A 25 -1.76 -10.12 -4.14
N GLN A 26 -0.80 -10.99 -3.78
CA GLN A 26 -0.94 -11.97 -2.69
C GLN A 26 -1.42 -11.34 -1.37
N GLN A 27 -0.93 -10.16 -1.00
CA GLN A 27 -1.35 -9.49 0.23
C GLN A 27 -2.82 -9.06 0.19
N VAL A 28 -3.29 -8.59 -0.97
CA VAL A 28 -4.69 -8.20 -1.18
C VAL A 28 -5.57 -9.45 -1.17
N ALA A 29 -5.18 -10.51 -1.88
CA ALA A 29 -5.91 -11.77 -1.94
C ALA A 29 -6.08 -12.40 -0.55
N LEU A 30 -4.99 -12.54 0.21
CA LEU A 30 -5.04 -13.06 1.59
C LEU A 30 -5.99 -12.24 2.47
N ARG A 31 -5.93 -10.92 2.36
CA ARG A 31 -6.76 -10.05 3.18
C ARG A 31 -8.25 -10.19 2.86
N ILE A 32 -8.59 -10.47 1.61
CA ILE A 32 -9.98 -10.75 1.19
C ILE A 32 -10.43 -12.12 1.73
N LEU A 33 -9.58 -13.15 1.63
CA LEU A 33 -9.89 -14.50 2.11
C LEU A 33 -10.10 -14.56 3.63
N GLU A 34 -9.47 -13.66 4.39
CA GLU A 34 -9.67 -13.51 5.84
C GLU A 34 -10.98 -12.79 6.22
N MET A 35 -11.72 -12.20 5.27
CA MET A 35 -12.95 -11.44 5.58
C MET A 35 -14.15 -12.37 5.77
N PHE A 36 -14.91 -12.16 6.85
CA PHE A 36 -16.19 -12.83 7.08
C PHE A 36 -17.30 -11.85 7.51
N PRO A 37 -18.48 -11.87 6.87
CA PRO A 37 -18.77 -12.62 5.63
C PRO A 37 -17.97 -12.06 4.45
N GLY A 38 -17.56 -12.95 3.54
CA GLY A 38 -16.82 -12.58 2.33
C GLY A 38 -17.68 -11.79 1.32
N PRO A 39 -17.04 -11.27 0.25
CA PRO A 39 -17.76 -10.62 -0.85
C PRO A 39 -18.77 -11.58 -1.50
N ARG A 40 -19.94 -11.05 -1.88
CA ARG A 40 -21.06 -11.84 -2.39
C ARG A 40 -21.13 -11.88 -3.92
N ASP A 41 -20.51 -10.92 -4.57
CA ASP A 41 -20.54 -10.71 -6.01
C ASP A 41 -19.19 -10.15 -6.50
N LEU A 42 -18.96 -10.18 -7.81
CA LEU A 42 -17.70 -9.73 -8.39
C LEU A 42 -17.45 -8.23 -8.17
N LEU A 43 -18.50 -7.42 -8.19
CA LEU A 43 -18.39 -5.97 -8.04
C LEU A 43 -17.91 -5.56 -6.63
N SER A 44 -18.48 -6.18 -5.60
CA SER A 44 -18.10 -5.98 -4.21
C SER A 44 -16.66 -6.48 -3.97
N LEU A 45 -16.28 -7.62 -4.54
CA LEU A 45 -14.91 -8.14 -4.51
C LEU A 45 -13.92 -7.15 -5.12
N GLN A 46 -14.20 -6.60 -6.31
CA GLN A 46 -13.37 -5.59 -6.97
C GLN A 46 -13.23 -4.31 -6.14
N THR A 47 -14.34 -3.85 -5.57
CA THR A 47 -14.37 -2.65 -4.73
C THR A 47 -13.54 -2.83 -3.46
N ILE A 48 -13.64 -4.00 -2.82
CA ILE A 48 -12.86 -4.34 -1.62
C ILE A 48 -11.37 -4.43 -1.97
N ALA A 49 -11.02 -5.13 -3.06
CA ALA A 49 -9.64 -5.26 -3.52
C ALA A 49 -8.98 -3.89 -3.75
N SER A 50 -9.66 -2.99 -4.47
CA SER A 50 -9.20 -1.62 -4.71
C SER A 50 -8.95 -0.83 -3.41
N ARG A 51 -9.84 -0.98 -2.41
CA ARG A 51 -9.68 -0.30 -1.10
C ARG A 51 -8.52 -0.86 -0.29
N ILE A 52 -8.31 -2.17 -0.31
CA ILE A 52 -7.18 -2.81 0.38
C ILE A 52 -5.87 -2.37 -0.26
N ASP A 53 -5.79 -2.43 -1.59
CA ASP A 53 -4.61 -2.00 -2.35
C ASP A 53 -4.25 -0.52 -2.09
N SER A 54 -5.26 0.36 -2.07
CA SER A 54 -5.09 1.78 -1.71
C SER A 54 -4.55 1.97 -0.28
N ARG A 55 -4.97 1.12 0.67
CA ARG A 55 -4.49 1.19 2.06
C ARG A 55 -3.06 0.69 2.19
N LEU A 56 -2.69 -0.37 1.47
CA LEU A 56 -1.33 -0.93 1.47
C LEU A 56 -0.32 0.05 0.86
N SER A 57 -0.66 0.64 -0.29
CA SER A 57 0.16 1.66 -0.94
C SER A 57 0.37 2.90 -0.05
N THR A 58 -0.71 3.40 0.56
CA THR A 58 -0.66 4.55 1.48
C THR A 58 0.22 4.26 2.70
N ARG A 59 0.09 3.06 3.28
CA ARG A 59 0.89 2.64 4.45
C ARG A 59 2.38 2.66 4.13
N ASN A 60 2.79 2.18 2.96
CA ASN A 60 4.20 2.23 2.55
C ASN A 60 4.74 3.66 2.44
N THR A 61 3.97 4.62 1.95
CA THR A 61 4.45 6.00 1.78
C THR A 61 4.70 6.72 3.13
N PHE A 62 3.82 6.53 4.11
CA PHE A 62 3.96 7.19 5.41
C PHE A 62 5.18 6.72 6.22
N PHE A 63 5.53 5.43 6.16
CA PHE A 63 6.68 4.90 6.90
C PHE A 63 8.03 5.29 6.28
N HIS A 64 8.11 5.48 4.96
CA HIS A 64 9.36 5.93 4.31
C HIS A 64 9.66 7.41 4.52
N GLN A 65 8.65 8.27 4.65
CA GLN A 65 8.86 9.71 4.81
C GLN A 65 9.35 10.11 6.21
N ASN A 66 9.02 9.31 7.24
CA ASN A 66 9.47 9.57 8.61
C ASN A 66 10.92 9.12 8.89
N GLN A 67 11.49 8.23 8.08
CA GLN A 67 12.91 7.84 8.26
C GLN A 67 13.88 8.87 7.68
N GLN A 68 13.49 9.67 6.68
CA GLN A 68 14.37 10.66 6.07
C GLN A 68 14.48 11.98 6.84
N ARG A 69 13.60 12.25 7.81
CA ARG A 69 13.68 13.48 8.63
C ARG A 69 14.64 13.39 9.81
N ASN A 70 15.09 12.19 10.21
CA ASN A 70 15.96 12.02 11.38
C ASN A 70 17.47 12.05 11.08
N GLN A 71 17.90 12.37 9.86
CA GLN A 71 19.34 12.40 9.50
C GLN A 71 19.90 13.81 9.18
N ARG A 72 19.22 14.90 9.57
CA ARG A 72 19.66 16.26 9.20
C ARG A 72 20.25 17.15 10.30
N ASN A 73 20.35 16.72 11.57
CA ASN A 73 20.74 17.64 12.65
C ASN A 73 22.07 17.36 13.39
N ASP A 74 22.87 16.36 13.00
CA ASP A 74 24.19 16.12 13.64
C ASP A 74 25.36 16.73 12.85
N ARG A 75 25.38 18.06 12.73
CA ARG A 75 26.62 18.80 12.41
C ARG A 75 27.02 19.66 13.61
N PRO A 76 28.04 19.28 14.40
CA PRO A 76 28.58 20.16 15.43
C PRO A 76 29.45 21.23 14.75
N ASN A 77 28.90 22.42 14.53
CA ASN A 77 29.68 23.56 14.04
C ASN A 77 30.55 24.14 15.19
N ARG A 78 31.66 23.45 15.47
CA ARG A 78 32.69 23.88 16.40
C ARG A 78 33.57 24.94 15.73
N THR A 79 33.13 26.19 15.75
CA THR A 79 34.02 27.35 15.56
C THR A 79 33.99 28.23 16.80
N LYS A 80 34.67 27.78 17.87
CA LYS A 80 35.09 28.66 18.98
C LYS A 80 36.22 29.54 18.46
N LYS A 81 35.97 30.84 18.29
CA LYS A 81 37.03 31.84 18.10
C LYS A 81 37.63 32.18 19.49
N PRO A 82 38.95 32.30 19.63
CA PRO A 82 39.56 32.67 20.91
C PRO A 82 39.33 34.14 21.22
N ILE A 83 38.99 34.42 22.47
CA ILE A 83 38.83 35.76 23.04
C ILE A 83 40.23 36.41 23.10
N LYS A 84 40.41 37.56 22.43
CA LYS A 84 41.59 38.41 22.61
C LYS A 84 41.33 39.32 23.82
N THR A 85 42.02 39.06 24.92
CA THR A 85 42.21 40.03 26.02
C THR A 85 43.25 41.06 25.58
N PHE A 86 42.88 42.35 25.62
CA PHE A 86 43.81 43.45 25.48
C PHE A 86 44.15 43.99 26.89
N ASN A 87 45.45 44.18 27.14
CA ASN A 87 45.98 45.01 28.23
C ASN A 87 45.93 46.49 27.83
#